data_AF-A0A9E1T175-F1
#
_entry.id   AF-A0A9E1T175-F1
#
_cell.length_a   1.000
_cell.length_b   1.000
_cell.length_c   1.000
_cell.angle_alpha   90.00
_cell.angle_beta   90.00
_cell.angle_gamma   90.00
#
_symmetry.space_group_name_H-M   'P 1'
#
loop_
_entity.id
_entity.type
_entity.pdbx_description
1 polymer ?
#
loop_
_entity_poly.entity_id
_entity_poly.type
_entity_poly.pdbx_seq_one_letter_code
_entity_poly.pdbx_strand_id
1 'polypeptide(L)' 'VEMVEIKEHPWFVACQFHPEFTSTPRDGHPLFESFIKAAKQAHNLILS' A
#
# COMPACT_ATOMS: atom_id res chain seq x y z
N VAL A 1 5.46 -10.18 -15.48
CA VAL A 1 4.70 -10.28 -14.20
C VAL A 1 4.93 -8.96 -13.53
N GLU A 2 3.89 -8.14 -13.36
CA GLU A 2 4.04 -6.72 -13.04
C GLU A 2 3.73 -6.37 -11.57
N MET A 3 2.97 -7.24 -10.89
CA MET A 3 2.61 -7.13 -9.47
C MET A 3 2.63 -8.50 -8.79
N VAL A 4 2.95 -8.50 -7.50
CA VAL A 4 2.98 -9.69 -6.62
C VAL A 4 2.28 -9.37 -5.31
N GLU A 5 1.52 -10.34 -4.80
CA GLU A 5 0.84 -10.29 -3.50
C GLU A 5 1.14 -11.56 -2.69
N ILE A 6 1.14 -11.45 -1.36
CA ILE A 6 1.24 -12.60 -0.44
C ILE A 6 -0.08 -12.70 0.33
N LYS A 7 -0.80 -13.80 0.14
CA LYS A 7 -2.17 -13.98 0.71
C LYS A 7 -2.17 -14.05 2.23
N GLU A 8 -1.10 -14.55 2.82
CA GLU A 8 -0.96 -14.77 4.26
C GLU A 8 -0.54 -13.48 5.00
N HIS A 9 -0.28 -12.38 4.29
CA HIS A 9 0.06 -11.09 4.86
C HIS A 9 -1.14 -10.13 4.76
N PRO A 10 -1.52 -9.40 5.83
CA PRO A 10 -2.74 -8.58 5.86
C PRO A 10 -2.76 -7.47 4.79
N TRP A 11 -1.58 -7.00 4.37
CA TRP A 11 -1.42 -6.14 3.21
C TRP A 11 0.00 -6.28 2.66
N PHE A 12 0.19 -6.97 1.54
CA PHE A 12 1.50 -7.09 0.87
C PHE A 12 1.30 -6.96 -0.63
N VAL A 13 1.88 -5.91 -1.22
CA VAL A 13 1.86 -5.65 -2.65
C VAL A 13 3.26 -5.19 -3.07
N ALA A 14 3.81 -5.79 -4.12
CA ALA A 14 5.03 -5.34 -4.78
C ALA A 14 4.77 -5.14 -6.28
N CYS A 15 5.35 -4.11 -6.89
CA CYS A 15 5.21 -3.82 -8.31
C CYS A 15 6.58 -3.55 -8.95
N GLN A 16 6.73 -3.89 -10.24
CA GLN A 16 7.96 -3.63 -10.99
C GLN A 16 8.04 -2.22 -11.56
N PHE A 17 6.90 -1.56 -11.77
CA PHE A 17 6.81 -0.18 -12.23
C PHE A 17 6.94 0.82 -11.08
N HIS A 18 7.03 2.10 -11.43
CA HIS A 18 7.26 3.23 -10.52
C HIS A 18 5.97 4.05 -10.28
N PRO A 19 5.07 3.62 -9.36
CA PRO A 19 3.81 4.33 -9.08
C PRO A 19 4.02 5.74 -8.52
N GLU A 20 5.21 6.04 -7.99
CA GLU A 20 5.60 7.35 -7.50
C GLU A 20 5.55 8.44 -8.57
N PHE A 21 5.86 8.11 -9.83
CA PHE A 21 5.83 9.10 -10.92
C PHE A 21 4.42 9.43 -11.39
N THR A 22 3.42 8.64 -10.98
CA THR A 22 2.00 8.87 -11.27
C THR A 22 1.20 9.39 -10.07
N SER A 23 1.85 9.57 -8.92
CA SER A 23 1.24 10.18 -7.73
C SER A 23 1.28 11.71 -7.83
N THR A 24 0.22 12.39 -7.40
CA THR A 24 0.19 13.86 -7.33
C THR A 24 -0.22 14.35 -5.94
N PRO A 25 0.12 15.59 -5.54
CA PRO A 25 -0.27 16.12 -4.24
C PRO A 25 -1.78 16.25 -4.02
N ARG A 26 -2.58 16.39 -5.09
CA ARG A 26 -4.04 16.56 -5.00
C ARG A 26 -4.78 15.23 -4.94
N ASP A 27 -4.33 14.27 -5.76
CA ASP A 27 -5.07 13.04 -6.03
C ASP A 27 -4.39 11.80 -5.42
N GLY A 28 -3.12 11.90 -5.04
CA GLY A 28 -2.34 10.78 -4.52
C GLY A 28 -2.14 9.66 -5.56
N HIS A 29 -1.84 8.46 -5.06
CA HIS A 29 -1.87 7.23 -5.84
C HIS A 29 -2.53 6.13 -5.02
N PRO A 30 -3.44 5.32 -5.60
CA PRO A 30 -4.19 4.30 -4.85
C PRO A 30 -3.32 3.32 -4.06
N LEU A 31 -2.17 2.90 -4.61
CA LEU A 31 -1.24 2.01 -3.90
C LEU A 31 -0.70 2.64 -2.61
N PHE A 32 -0.30 3.92 -2.62
CA PHE A 32 0.21 4.59 -1.43
C PHE A 32 -0.92 4.85 -0.42
N GLU A 33 -2.11 5.25 -0.88
CA GLU A 33 -3.25 5.43 0.02
C GLU A 33 -3.63 4.13 0.73
N SER A 34 -3.68 3.02 -0.01
CA SER A 34 -4.01 1.70 0.54
C SER A 34 -2.94 1.22 1.53
N PHE A 35 -1.66 1.44 1.22
CA PHE A 35 -0.55 1.14 2.13
C PHE A 35 -0.68 1.89 3.46
N ILE A 36 -0.93 3.21 3.43
CA ILE A 36 -1.08 4.02 4.65
C ILE A 36 -2.31 3.60 5.45
N LYS A 37 -3.44 3.29 4.79
CA LYS A 37 -4.64 2.76 5.46
C LYS A 37 -4.34 1.43 6.17
N ALA A 38 -3.65 0.51 5.51
CA ALA A 38 -3.25 -0.76 6.11
C ALA A 38 -2.26 -0.57 7.27
N ALA A 39 -1.28 0.33 7.13
CA ALA A 39 -0.36 0.67 8.21
C ALA A 39 -1.08 1.24 9.44
N LYS A 40 -2.06 2.12 9.24
CA LYS A 40 -2.91 2.65 10.33
C LYS A 40 -3.72 1.55 11.00
N GLN A 41 -4.29 0.62 10.23
CA GLN A 41 -5.01 -0.53 10.79
C GLN A 41 -4.08 -1.42 11.62
N ALA A 42 -2.90 -1.76 11.09
CA ALA A 42 -1.90 -2.54 11.81
C ALA A 42 -1.45 -1.85 13.10
N HIS A 43 -1.22 -0.54 13.06
CA HIS A 43 -0.89 0.26 14.24
C HIS A 43 -1.98 0.19 15.32
N ASN A 44 -3.24 0.34 14.93
CA ASN A 44 -4.37 0.26 15.86
C ASN A 44 -4.49 -1.12 16.51
N LEU A 45 -4.20 -2.20 15.79
CA LEU A 45 -4.20 -3.56 16.32
C LEU A 45 -3.08 -3.82 17.35
N ILE A 46 -1.95 -3.10 17.24
CA ILE A 46 -0.82 -3.24 18.17
C ILE A 46 -1.08 -2.49 19.48
N LEU A 47 -1.80 -1.37 19.41
CA LEU A 47 -2.07 -0.52 20.57
C LEU A 47 -3.37 -0.87 21.33
N SER A 48 -4.19 -1.78 20.79
CA SER A 48 -5.39 -2.33 21.44
C SER A 48 -5.07 -3.58 22.24
#